data_AF-A0A397SNG4-F1
#
_entry.id   AF-A0A397SNG4-F1
#
_cell.length_a   1.000
_cell.length_b   1.000
_cell.length_c   1.000
_cell.angle_alpha   90.00
_cell.angle_beta   90.00
_cell.angle_gamma   90.00
#
_symmetry.space_group_name_H-M   'P 1'
#
loop_
_entity.id
_entity.type
_entity.pdbx_description
1 polymer ?
#
loop_
_entity_poly.entity_id
_entity_poly.type
_entity_poly.pdbx_seq_one_letter_code
_entity_poly.pdbx_strand_id
1 'polypeptide(L)'
;MILRRNPCKRKGYIQIGIKINNVYKNIAVHILVARAFIPNPENKPHVNHINGIKHDNRADNLEWVTPKENAERRIFPNHSSIGSRKIVQKTVDGNVVQIWDSIRLASNTLKISETCISECCSGKQKTSGGWRWMYYEDHIEPDPNEEWREIELDSRKFRVSSLGRIQLTNGEITQGSLHIGYRKVAREGYLVHRLVALAFCFKEVGKEYVNHIDGNPTNNNASNLEWCTQKENTQHAVRLGLRNSKDSNRYQRPIRQIFDDGSTREFPSIAEAQRTTGINQSNIGVVCRGLRAYAGGYRWEYVECNDT
;
A
#
# COMPACT_ATOMS: atom_id res chain seq x y z
N MET A 1 16.18 -6.83 38.39
CA MET A 1 15.64 -7.45 37.16
C MET A 1 16.46 -6.96 35.97
N ILE A 2 17.22 -7.84 35.29
CA ILE A 2 18.06 -7.44 34.16
C ILE A 2 17.31 -7.77 32.87
N LEU A 3 16.85 -6.74 32.15
CA LEU A 3 16.25 -6.86 30.82
C LEU A 3 17.38 -7.00 29.80
N ARG A 4 17.60 -8.18 29.24
CA ARG A 4 18.52 -8.39 28.12
C ARG A 4 17.82 -9.12 26.99
N ARG A 5 17.21 -8.34 26.09
CA ARG A 5 17.04 -8.56 24.64
C ARG A 5 15.98 -7.62 24.09
N ASN A 6 16.15 -7.19 22.84
CA ASN A 6 15.13 -6.46 22.10
C ASN A 6 13.81 -7.25 22.07
N PRO A 7 12.65 -6.58 22.23
CA PRO A 7 11.36 -7.25 22.16
C PRO A 7 11.20 -7.99 20.82
N CYS A 8 10.72 -9.24 20.87
CA CYS A 8 10.47 -10.04 19.67
C CYS A 8 8.96 -10.24 19.46
N LYS A 9 8.53 -10.27 18.20
CA LYS A 9 7.13 -10.53 17.83
C LYS A 9 6.91 -12.03 17.65
N ARG A 10 6.03 -12.65 18.46
CA ARG A 10 5.65 -14.06 18.33
C ARG A 10 4.13 -14.21 18.31
N LYS A 11 3.58 -14.81 17.24
CA LYS A 11 2.12 -14.95 17.01
C LYS A 11 1.34 -13.62 17.12
N GLY A 12 1.98 -12.52 16.75
CA GLY A 12 1.44 -11.16 16.79
C GLY A 12 1.67 -10.40 18.11
N TYR A 13 2.10 -11.07 19.18
CA TYR A 13 2.36 -10.43 20.48
C TYR A 13 3.82 -10.01 20.63
N ILE A 14 4.04 -8.85 21.26
CA ILE A 14 5.37 -8.44 21.69
C ILE A 14 5.74 -9.25 22.94
N GLN A 15 6.89 -9.92 22.93
CA GLN A 15 7.42 -10.70 24.05
C GLN A 15 8.79 -10.20 24.47
N ILE A 16 9.07 -10.30 25.77
CA ILE A 16 10.39 -10.05 26.34
C ILE A 16 10.89 -11.28 27.09
N GLY A 17 12.19 -11.54 26.95
CA GLY A 17 12.87 -12.59 27.69
C GLY A 17 13.30 -12.08 29.07
N ILE A 18 12.78 -12.70 30.13
CA ILE A 18 13.15 -12.39 31.51
C ILE A 18 13.84 -13.62 32.10
N LYS A 19 14.98 -13.41 32.77
CA LYS A 19 15.69 -14.45 33.51
C LYS A 19 15.19 -14.47 34.95
N ILE A 20 14.56 -15.58 35.36
CA ILE A 20 14.03 -15.80 36.71
C ILE A 20 14.66 -17.10 37.23
N ASN A 21 15.35 -17.05 38.37
CA ASN A 21 16.00 -18.22 39.01
C ASN A 21 16.90 -19.01 38.04
N ASN A 22 17.74 -18.30 37.29
CA ASN A 22 18.63 -18.85 36.26
C ASN A 22 17.94 -19.48 35.03
N VAL A 23 16.61 -19.44 34.95
CA VAL A 23 15.81 -19.92 33.81
C VAL A 23 15.29 -18.75 32.99
N TYR A 24 15.36 -18.85 31.66
CA TYR A 24 14.79 -17.86 30.74
C TYR A 24 13.31 -18.16 30.47
N LYS A 25 12.44 -17.17 30.69
CA LYS A 25 11.02 -17.21 30.33
C LYS A 25 10.69 -16.05 29.39
N ASN A 26 9.96 -16.33 28.32
CA ASN A 26 9.39 -15.30 27.47
C ASN A 26 8.01 -14.93 28.00
N ILE A 27 7.81 -13.67 28.37
CA ILE A 27 6.54 -13.15 28.84
C ILE A 27 6.05 -12.11 27.83
N ALA A 28 4.75 -12.14 27.52
CA ALA A 28 4.16 -11.15 26.63
C ALA A 28 4.01 -9.80 27.34
N VAL A 29 4.33 -8.72 26.62
CA VAL A 29 4.37 -7.36 27.17
C VAL A 29 3.02 -6.92 27.70
N HIS A 30 1.92 -7.15 26.96
CA HIS A 30 0.56 -6.84 27.42
C HIS A 30 0.22 -7.45 28.79
N ILE A 31 0.72 -8.66 29.10
CA ILE A 31 0.49 -9.29 30.42
C ILE A 31 1.20 -8.52 31.53
N LEU A 32 2.43 -8.06 31.27
CA LEU A 32 3.19 -7.28 32.23
C LEU A 32 2.56 -5.92 32.48
N VAL A 33 2.12 -5.25 31.40
CA VAL A 33 1.40 -3.97 31.49
C VAL A 33 0.10 -4.16 32.29
N ALA A 34 -0.73 -5.13 31.93
CA ALA A 34 -2.00 -5.35 32.63
C ALA A 34 -1.81 -5.67 34.12
N ARG A 35 -0.80 -6.48 34.47
CA ARG A 35 -0.46 -6.77 35.88
C ARG A 35 0.01 -5.55 36.67
N ALA A 36 0.65 -4.59 36.02
CA ALA A 36 1.17 -3.40 36.68
C ALA A 36 0.12 -2.29 36.81
N PHE A 37 -0.77 -2.15 35.81
CA PHE A 37 -1.59 -0.96 35.66
C PHE A 37 -3.11 -1.21 35.71
N ILE A 38 -3.57 -2.46 35.68
CA ILE A 38 -5.00 -2.78 35.59
C ILE A 38 -5.40 -3.67 36.77
N PRO A 39 -6.20 -3.17 37.72
CA PRO A 39 -6.72 -3.99 38.82
C PRO A 39 -7.47 -5.22 38.29
N ASN A 40 -7.27 -6.36 38.93
CA ASN A 40 -7.95 -7.62 38.61
C ASN A 40 -8.70 -8.17 39.83
N PRO A 41 -9.73 -7.46 40.33
CA PRO A 41 -10.46 -7.87 41.54
C PRO A 41 -11.17 -9.22 41.37
N GLU A 42 -11.58 -9.55 40.14
CA GLU A 42 -12.26 -10.82 39.80
C GLU A 42 -11.28 -11.96 39.48
N ASN A 43 -9.97 -11.71 39.59
CA ASN A 43 -8.89 -12.68 39.36
C ASN A 43 -9.00 -13.43 38.01
N LYS A 44 -9.38 -12.72 36.95
CA LYS A 44 -9.54 -13.32 35.62
C LYS A 44 -8.18 -13.74 35.05
N PRO A 45 -8.07 -14.89 34.37
CA PRO A 45 -6.78 -15.51 34.04
C PRO A 45 -6.11 -14.98 32.75
N HIS A 46 -6.82 -14.22 31.91
CA HIS A 46 -6.30 -13.79 30.61
C HIS A 46 -6.39 -12.29 30.41
N VAL A 47 -5.54 -11.75 29.55
CA VAL A 47 -5.55 -10.34 29.15
C VAL A 47 -5.93 -10.27 27.68
N ASN A 48 -6.93 -9.46 27.35
CA ASN A 48 -7.40 -9.20 26.00
C ASN A 48 -6.94 -7.82 25.51
N HIS A 49 -6.77 -7.67 24.19
CA HIS A 49 -6.61 -6.38 23.52
C HIS A 49 -7.97 -5.92 23.03
N ILE A 50 -8.47 -4.80 23.56
CA ILE A 50 -9.82 -4.29 23.26
C ILE A 50 -9.96 -4.02 21.74
N ASN A 51 -8.96 -3.38 21.12
CA ASN A 51 -8.94 -3.13 19.67
C ASN A 51 -8.52 -4.34 18.82
N GLY A 52 -8.20 -5.49 19.42
CA GLY A 52 -7.70 -6.68 18.73
C GLY A 52 -6.28 -6.57 18.15
N ILE A 53 -5.58 -5.45 18.36
CA ILE A 53 -4.22 -5.20 17.88
C ILE A 53 -3.22 -5.71 18.93
N LYS A 54 -2.70 -6.92 18.70
CA LYS A 54 -1.84 -7.67 19.64
C LYS A 54 -0.51 -7.01 20.02
N HIS A 55 -0.13 -5.92 19.35
CA HIS A 55 1.10 -5.17 19.61
C HIS A 55 0.85 -3.79 20.25
N ASP A 56 -0.40 -3.37 20.37
CA ASP A 56 -0.77 -2.17 21.13
C ASP A 56 -0.91 -2.54 22.61
N ASN A 57 0.15 -2.32 23.38
CA ASN A 57 0.21 -2.71 24.80
C ASN A 57 -0.08 -1.53 25.74
N ARG A 58 -0.78 -0.48 25.31
CA ARG A 58 -1.21 0.59 26.22
C ARG A 58 -2.22 0.02 27.23
N ALA A 59 -2.15 0.44 28.50
CA ALA A 59 -2.96 -0.13 29.56
C ALA A 59 -4.47 0.09 29.36
N ASP A 60 -4.85 1.21 28.74
CA ASP A 60 -6.24 1.55 28.36
C ASP A 60 -6.81 0.64 27.25
N ASN A 61 -5.96 -0.01 26.45
CA ASN A 61 -6.34 -0.96 25.41
C ASN A 61 -6.36 -2.42 25.90
N LEU A 62 -6.11 -2.66 27.18
CA LEU A 62 -6.04 -3.99 27.75
C LEU A 62 -7.14 -4.19 28.79
N GLU A 63 -7.61 -5.42 28.92
CA GLU A 63 -8.60 -5.79 29.95
C GLU A 63 -8.38 -7.23 30.40
N TRP A 64 -8.77 -7.52 31.65
CA TRP A 64 -8.79 -8.88 32.18
C TRP A 64 -10.06 -9.60 31.72
N VAL A 65 -9.91 -10.81 31.17
CA VAL A 65 -11.01 -11.63 30.64
C VAL A 65 -10.90 -13.09 31.11
N THR A 66 -12.06 -13.71 31.31
CA THR A 66 -12.20 -15.15 31.50
C THR A 66 -12.05 -15.91 30.17
N PRO A 67 -11.76 -17.21 30.19
CA PRO A 67 -11.77 -18.01 28.96
C PRO A 67 -13.13 -17.95 28.25
N LYS A 68 -14.23 -17.86 29.01
CA LYS A 68 -15.59 -17.73 28.49
C LYS A 68 -15.84 -16.37 27.83
N GLU A 69 -15.52 -15.25 28.50
CA GLU A 69 -15.65 -13.91 27.89
C GLU A 69 -14.74 -13.76 26.66
N ASN A 70 -13.51 -14.31 26.73
CA ASN A 70 -12.59 -14.33 25.60
C ASN A 70 -13.10 -15.25 24.48
N ALA A 71 -13.76 -16.37 24.82
CA ALA A 71 -14.38 -17.28 23.86
C ALA A 71 -15.62 -16.65 23.22
N GLU A 72 -16.48 -15.98 23.98
CA GLU A 72 -17.68 -15.25 23.54
C GLU A 72 -17.30 -14.06 22.66
N ARG A 73 -16.24 -13.35 23.01
CA ARG A 73 -15.62 -12.33 22.14
C ARG A 73 -14.89 -12.95 20.94
N ARG A 74 -14.48 -14.22 21.05
CA ARG A 74 -14.04 -15.11 19.95
C ARG A 74 -15.21 -15.92 19.34
N ILE A 75 -16.49 -15.55 19.46
CA ILE A 75 -17.56 -16.32 18.79
C ILE A 75 -17.64 -16.05 17.28
N PHE A 76 -16.85 -15.12 16.71
CA PHE A 76 -16.74 -15.04 15.25
C PHE A 76 -15.36 -14.67 14.63
N PRO A 77 -14.22 -15.21 15.09
CA PRO A 77 -13.17 -15.57 14.17
C PRO A 77 -13.62 -16.89 13.54
N ASN A 78 -14.57 -16.81 12.59
CA ASN A 78 -14.39 -17.69 11.45
C ASN A 78 -12.98 -17.36 10.99
N HIS A 79 -12.08 -18.37 10.93
CA HIS A 79 -10.83 -18.23 10.20
C HIS A 79 -11.15 -17.37 9.00
N SER A 80 -10.64 -16.13 8.99
CA SER A 80 -10.97 -15.12 7.99
C SER A 80 -10.97 -15.84 6.68
N SER A 81 -12.15 -16.14 6.13
CA SER A 81 -12.25 -16.83 4.86
C SER A 81 -11.44 -15.95 3.95
N ILE A 82 -10.35 -16.47 3.39
CA ILE A 82 -9.42 -15.74 2.53
C ILE A 82 -10.26 -14.79 1.63
N GLY A 83 -10.35 -13.50 1.99
CA GLY A 83 -11.28 -12.53 1.39
C GLY A 83 -12.29 -11.77 2.28
N SER A 84 -12.54 -12.10 3.55
CA SER A 84 -13.47 -11.33 4.40
C SER A 84 -12.81 -10.06 4.95
N ARG A 85 -13.26 -8.87 4.51
CA ARG A 85 -12.75 -7.56 4.95
C ARG A 85 -13.38 -7.15 6.28
N LYS A 86 -12.55 -6.69 7.22
CA LYS A 86 -13.00 -6.08 8.48
C LYS A 86 -13.68 -4.74 8.22
N ILE A 87 -14.59 -4.34 9.10
CA ILE A 87 -15.30 -3.06 9.02
C ILE A 87 -15.32 -2.34 10.36
N VAL A 88 -15.46 -1.02 10.32
CA VAL A 88 -15.54 -0.16 11.49
C VAL A 88 -16.93 0.45 11.56
N GLN A 89 -17.58 0.29 12.71
CA GLN A 89 -18.82 0.95 13.07
C GLN A 89 -18.49 2.27 13.76
N LYS A 90 -19.10 3.34 13.30
CA LYS A 90 -18.92 4.69 13.85
C LYS A 90 -20.27 5.32 14.21
N THR A 91 -20.24 6.20 15.20
CA THR A 91 -21.37 7.12 15.45
C THR A 91 -21.58 8.03 14.23
N VAL A 92 -22.73 8.69 14.16
CA VAL A 92 -23.02 9.68 13.11
C VAL A 92 -22.00 10.82 13.12
N ASP A 93 -21.43 11.13 14.29
CA ASP A 93 -20.38 12.15 14.50
C ASP A 93 -18.97 11.64 14.16
N GLY A 94 -18.82 10.35 13.81
CA GLY A 94 -17.57 9.77 13.32
C GLY A 94 -16.70 9.08 14.37
N ASN A 95 -17.14 9.01 15.63
CA ASN A 95 -16.42 8.31 16.69
C ASN A 95 -16.51 6.79 16.49
N VAL A 96 -15.39 6.08 16.67
CA VAL A 96 -15.34 4.62 16.55
C VAL A 96 -16.09 4.00 17.73
N VAL A 97 -17.04 3.12 17.40
CA VAL A 97 -17.80 2.34 18.39
C VAL A 97 -17.20 0.94 18.50
N GLN A 98 -17.04 0.26 17.37
CA GLN A 98 -16.58 -1.12 17.34
C GLN A 98 -15.96 -1.49 15.99
N ILE A 99 -14.96 -2.37 16.02
CA ILE A 99 -14.39 -3.00 14.83
C ILE A 99 -14.92 -4.43 14.73
N TRP A 100 -15.42 -4.79 13.56
CA TRP A 100 -16.01 -6.09 13.27
C TRP A 100 -15.13 -6.85 12.30
N ASP A 101 -14.96 -8.16 12.53
CA ASP A 101 -14.15 -9.00 11.65
C ASP A 101 -14.75 -9.18 10.24
N SER A 102 -16.06 -8.95 10.07
CA SER A 102 -16.72 -8.94 8.76
C SER A 102 -18.07 -8.22 8.78
N ILE A 103 -18.56 -7.84 7.59
CA ILE A 103 -19.93 -7.34 7.39
C ILE A 103 -20.97 -8.33 7.94
N ARG A 104 -20.80 -9.62 7.63
CA ARG A 104 -21.70 -10.69 8.06
C ARG A 104 -21.81 -10.78 9.58
N LEU A 105 -20.69 -10.64 10.26
CA LEU A 105 -20.65 -10.63 11.72
C LEU A 105 -21.44 -9.45 12.30
N ALA A 106 -21.17 -8.23 11.81
CA ALA A 106 -21.89 -7.05 12.26
C ALA A 106 -23.39 -7.16 11.99
N SER A 107 -23.76 -7.61 10.78
CA SER A 107 -25.14 -7.83 10.37
C SER A 107 -25.88 -8.81 11.27
N ASN A 108 -25.31 -9.99 11.51
CA ASN A 108 -25.94 -11.02 12.34
C ASN A 108 -26.11 -10.59 13.79
N THR A 109 -25.17 -9.79 14.30
CA THR A 109 -25.15 -9.32 15.69
C THR A 109 -26.15 -8.17 15.90
N LEU A 110 -26.12 -7.16 15.02
CA LEU A 110 -26.94 -5.96 15.14
C LEU A 110 -28.29 -6.07 14.43
N LYS A 111 -28.54 -7.17 13.72
CA LYS A 111 -29.72 -7.40 12.87
C LYS A 111 -29.92 -6.29 11.82
N ILE A 112 -28.82 -5.86 11.20
CA ILE A 112 -28.79 -4.86 10.13
C ILE A 112 -28.48 -5.57 8.80
N SER A 113 -29.07 -5.14 7.68
CA SER A 113 -28.82 -5.71 6.36
C SER A 113 -27.35 -5.64 5.93
N GLU A 114 -26.74 -6.78 5.55
CA GLU A 114 -25.37 -6.85 5.01
C GLU A 114 -25.19 -5.92 3.79
N THR A 115 -26.19 -5.87 2.90
CA THR A 115 -26.16 -5.02 1.71
C THR A 115 -26.08 -3.54 2.11
N CYS A 116 -26.89 -3.10 3.07
CA CYS A 116 -26.88 -1.70 3.49
C CYS A 116 -25.58 -1.32 4.21
N ILE A 117 -24.99 -2.23 5.00
CA ILE A 117 -23.67 -2.03 5.60
C ILE A 117 -22.60 -1.90 4.50
N SER A 118 -22.63 -2.76 3.49
CA SER A 118 -21.69 -2.71 2.34
C SER A 118 -21.84 -1.42 1.53
N GLU A 119 -23.06 -0.97 1.28
CA GLU A 119 -23.34 0.29 0.59
C GLU A 119 -22.88 1.50 1.40
N CYS A 120 -22.96 1.44 2.73
CA CYS A 120 -22.34 2.45 3.59
C CYS A 120 -20.81 2.44 3.47
N CYS A 121 -20.18 1.25 3.54
CA CYS A 121 -18.73 1.13 3.42
C CYS A 121 -18.18 1.60 2.06
N SER A 122 -19.00 1.54 1.01
CA SER A 122 -18.64 2.03 -0.33
C SER A 122 -19.07 3.48 -0.59
N GLY A 123 -19.65 4.16 0.40
CA GLY A 123 -20.06 5.56 0.30
C GLY A 123 -21.35 5.81 -0.50
N LYS A 124 -22.08 4.76 -0.91
CA LYS A 124 -23.39 4.89 -1.57
C LYS A 124 -24.48 5.31 -0.61
N GLN A 125 -24.36 4.90 0.66
CA GLN A 125 -25.25 5.31 1.75
C GLN A 125 -24.44 5.98 2.86
N LYS A 126 -25.05 6.93 3.58
CA LYS A 126 -24.39 7.61 4.70
C LYS A 126 -24.41 6.77 5.97
N THR A 127 -25.51 6.07 6.24
CA THR A 127 -25.73 5.32 7.48
C THR A 127 -26.59 4.09 7.25
N SER A 128 -26.38 3.03 8.04
CA SER A 128 -27.27 1.88 8.12
C SER A 128 -27.45 1.45 9.58
N GLY A 129 -28.71 1.24 9.99
CA GLY A 129 -29.07 0.97 11.38
C GLY A 129 -28.66 2.07 12.37
N GLY A 130 -28.61 3.33 11.90
CA GLY A 130 -28.19 4.49 12.71
C GLY A 130 -26.66 4.70 12.81
N TRP A 131 -25.86 3.84 12.19
CA TRP A 131 -24.40 3.88 12.27
C TRP A 131 -23.75 4.21 10.92
N ARG A 132 -22.57 4.84 10.97
CA ARG A 132 -21.68 4.95 9.81
C ARG A 132 -20.82 3.69 9.74
N TRP A 133 -20.54 3.24 8.53
CA TRP A 133 -19.75 2.04 8.27
C TRP A 133 -18.65 2.33 7.27
N MET A 134 -17.45 1.82 7.53
CA MET A 134 -16.33 1.90 6.59
C MET A 134 -15.49 0.63 6.68
N TYR A 135 -14.75 0.30 5.62
CA TYR A 135 -13.80 -0.80 5.71
C TYR A 135 -12.65 -0.44 6.68
N TYR A 136 -12.15 -1.43 7.41
CA TYR A 136 -11.07 -1.24 8.38
C TYR A 136 -9.78 -0.73 7.73
N GLU A 137 -9.49 -1.16 6.51
CA GLU A 137 -8.34 -0.65 5.74
C GLU A 137 -8.44 0.85 5.40
N ASP A 138 -9.66 1.38 5.34
CA ASP A 138 -9.93 2.81 5.15
C ASP A 138 -9.99 3.54 6.51
N HIS A 139 -10.01 2.82 7.63
CA HIS A 139 -10.05 3.40 8.95
C HIS A 139 -8.69 3.97 9.33
N ILE A 140 -8.70 5.24 9.66
CA ILE A 140 -7.53 6.02 9.97
C ILE A 140 -7.56 6.33 11.46
N GLU A 141 -6.68 5.69 12.21
CA GLU A 141 -6.49 6.02 13.63
C GLU A 141 -5.76 7.37 13.74
N PRO A 142 -6.21 8.27 14.65
CA PRO A 142 -5.47 9.50 14.95
C PRO A 142 -4.09 9.15 15.52
N ASP A 143 -3.04 9.67 14.90
CA ASP A 143 -1.69 9.59 15.46
C ASP A 143 -1.37 10.95 16.10
N PRO A 144 -1.02 11.02 17.39
CA PRO A 144 -0.69 12.29 18.04
C PRO A 144 0.53 12.99 17.44
N ASN A 145 1.38 12.27 16.68
CA ASN A 145 2.52 12.85 15.96
C ASN A 145 2.18 13.21 14.50
N GLU A 146 0.92 13.07 14.10
CA GLU A 146 0.46 13.48 12.78
C GLU A 146 0.36 15.00 12.71
N GLU A 147 1.29 15.62 11.99
CA GLU A 147 1.25 17.05 11.69
C GLU A 147 0.31 17.31 10.53
N TRP A 148 -0.50 18.37 10.62
CA TRP A 148 -1.37 18.82 9.55
C TRP A 148 -0.96 20.22 9.09
N ARG A 149 -0.83 20.42 7.78
CA ARG A 149 -0.48 21.71 7.16
C ARG A 149 -1.46 22.05 6.06
N GLU A 150 -1.69 23.34 5.87
CA GLU A 150 -2.43 23.86 4.74
C GLU A 150 -1.47 24.24 3.62
N ILE A 151 -1.79 23.85 2.40
CA ILE A 151 -1.06 24.24 1.19
C ILE A 151 -2.02 24.75 0.14
N GLU A 152 -1.49 25.54 -0.78
CA GLU A 152 -2.21 26.00 -1.95
C GLU A 152 -1.53 25.47 -3.21
N LEU A 153 -2.32 24.86 -4.10
CA LEU A 153 -1.87 24.38 -5.40
C LEU A 153 -2.98 24.66 -6.42
N ASP A 154 -2.63 25.29 -7.54
CA ASP A 154 -3.57 25.70 -8.59
C ASP A 154 -4.78 26.48 -8.06
N SER A 155 -4.53 27.45 -7.16
CA SER A 155 -5.55 28.27 -6.49
C SER A 155 -6.56 27.47 -5.65
N ARG A 156 -6.21 26.24 -5.26
CA ARG A 156 -6.99 25.41 -4.34
C ARG A 156 -6.22 25.12 -3.07
N LYS A 157 -6.94 25.21 -1.96
CA LYS A 157 -6.41 24.89 -0.63
C LYS A 157 -6.60 23.41 -0.33
N PHE A 158 -5.56 22.80 0.18
CA PHE A 158 -5.57 21.43 0.67
C PHE A 158 -5.05 21.41 2.10
N ARG A 159 -5.68 20.60 2.96
CA ARG A 159 -5.17 20.30 4.29
C ARG A 159 -4.60 18.89 4.28
N VAL A 160 -3.29 18.80 4.47
CA VAL A 160 -2.47 17.61 4.21
C VAL A 160 -1.75 17.21 5.49
N SER A 161 -1.64 15.90 5.75
CA SER A 161 -0.92 15.38 6.91
C SER A 161 0.44 14.79 6.58
N SER A 162 1.32 14.74 7.58
CA SER A 162 2.65 14.11 7.49
C SER A 162 2.60 12.60 7.21
N LEU A 163 1.44 11.95 7.41
CA LEU A 163 1.21 10.52 7.15
C LEU A 163 0.55 10.26 5.78
N GLY A 164 0.56 11.25 4.89
CA GLY A 164 0.03 11.08 3.54
C GLY A 164 -1.49 11.09 3.46
N ARG A 165 -2.16 11.82 4.37
CA ARG A 165 -3.61 11.93 4.45
C ARG A 165 -4.07 13.32 3.99
N ILE A 166 -5.28 13.40 3.44
CA ILE A 166 -5.89 14.63 2.94
C ILE A 166 -7.24 14.81 3.65
N GLN A 167 -7.48 16.00 4.18
CA GLN A 167 -8.79 16.38 4.67
C GLN A 167 -9.60 17.03 3.53
N LEU A 168 -10.76 16.45 3.24
CA LEU A 168 -11.71 16.93 2.25
C LEU A 168 -12.50 18.12 2.79
N THR A 169 -13.16 18.87 1.90
CA THR A 169 -13.95 20.05 2.25
C THR A 169 -15.14 19.75 3.17
N ASN A 170 -15.63 18.50 3.17
CA ASN A 170 -16.68 18.03 4.07
C ASN A 170 -16.15 17.61 5.46
N GLY A 171 -14.84 17.78 5.70
CA GLY A 171 -14.16 17.42 6.95
C GLY A 171 -13.66 15.97 7.01
N GLU A 172 -14.02 15.10 6.05
CA GLU A 172 -13.59 13.70 6.03
C GLU A 172 -12.10 13.58 5.68
N ILE A 173 -11.44 12.60 6.28
CA ILE A 173 -10.02 12.31 6.02
C ILE A 173 -9.93 11.11 5.08
N THR A 174 -9.08 11.22 4.07
CA THR A 174 -8.83 10.16 3.08
C THR A 174 -7.34 10.04 2.76
N GLN A 175 -6.91 8.85 2.35
CA GLN A 175 -5.60 8.65 1.73
C GLN A 175 -5.63 8.83 0.20
N GLY A 176 -6.81 9.10 -0.38
CA GLY A 176 -7.01 9.16 -1.82
C GLY A 176 -7.21 7.78 -2.47
N SER A 177 -7.72 7.80 -3.69
CA SER A 177 -8.01 6.60 -4.48
C SER A 177 -6.79 6.17 -5.30
N LEU A 178 -6.59 4.86 -5.43
CA LEU A 178 -5.47 4.30 -6.18
C LEU A 178 -5.75 4.35 -7.69
N HIS A 179 -4.85 4.93 -8.46
CA HIS A 179 -4.93 5.01 -9.91
C HIS A 179 -3.53 4.92 -10.55
N ILE A 180 -3.29 3.88 -11.35
CA ILE A 180 -2.00 3.60 -12.00
C ILE A 180 -0.85 3.60 -10.97
N GLY A 181 -1.06 2.92 -9.84
CA GLY A 181 -0.06 2.78 -8.77
C GLY A 181 0.07 3.97 -7.82
N TYR A 182 -0.52 5.13 -8.13
CA TYR A 182 -0.44 6.32 -7.28
C TYR A 182 -1.78 6.67 -6.65
N ARG A 183 -1.75 7.22 -5.43
CA ARG A 183 -2.96 7.75 -4.78
C ARG A 183 -3.28 9.15 -5.29
N LYS A 184 -4.55 9.39 -5.61
CA LYS A 184 -5.08 10.66 -6.13
C LYS A 184 -6.25 11.18 -5.29
N VAL A 185 -6.41 12.49 -5.27
CA VAL A 185 -7.53 13.18 -4.62
C VAL A 185 -8.13 14.24 -5.54
N ALA A 186 -9.37 14.62 -5.24
CA ALA A 186 -10.23 15.48 -6.05
C ALA A 186 -10.53 14.91 -7.46
N ARG A 187 -11.48 15.54 -8.15
CA ARG A 187 -11.93 15.11 -9.48
C ARG A 187 -10.84 15.28 -10.54
N GLU A 188 -9.98 16.27 -10.34
CA GLU A 188 -8.89 16.66 -11.23
C GLU A 188 -7.67 15.74 -11.09
N GLY A 189 -7.62 14.91 -10.04
CA GLY A 189 -6.62 13.85 -9.91
C GLY A 189 -5.26 14.31 -9.38
N TYR A 190 -5.25 15.19 -8.38
CA TYR A 190 -4.03 15.63 -7.69
C TYR A 190 -3.34 14.45 -7.01
N LEU A 191 -2.03 14.30 -7.22
CA LEU A 191 -1.23 13.22 -6.64
C LEU A 191 -0.98 13.49 -5.16
N VAL A 192 -1.34 12.54 -4.30
CA VAL A 192 -1.25 12.69 -2.84
C VAL A 192 0.21 12.91 -2.40
N HIS A 193 1.16 12.12 -2.92
CA HIS A 193 2.58 12.30 -2.57
C HIS A 193 3.10 13.70 -2.91
N ARG A 194 2.59 14.33 -3.98
CA ARG A 194 3.03 15.67 -4.39
C ARG A 194 2.51 16.74 -3.44
N LEU A 195 1.24 16.61 -3.02
CA LEU A 195 0.65 17.48 -2.00
C LEU A 195 1.43 17.36 -0.67
N VAL A 196 1.78 16.14 -0.26
CA VAL A 196 2.55 15.90 0.96
C VAL A 196 3.96 16.50 0.84
N ALA A 197 4.65 16.28 -0.27
CA ALA A 197 5.98 16.82 -0.50
C ALA A 197 6.01 18.35 -0.54
N LEU A 198 4.96 19.00 -1.08
CA LEU A 198 4.81 20.46 -1.03
C LEU A 198 4.66 20.98 0.41
N ALA A 199 4.00 20.21 1.28
CA ALA A 199 3.72 20.61 2.65
C ALA A 199 4.89 20.36 3.62
N PHE A 200 5.62 19.26 3.43
CA PHE A 200 6.56 18.74 4.44
C PHE A 200 8.00 18.57 3.96
N CYS A 201 8.25 18.52 2.65
CA CYS A 201 9.59 18.27 2.12
C CYS A 201 10.24 19.57 1.62
N PHE A 202 11.50 19.79 1.99
CA PHE A 202 12.28 20.91 1.47
C PHE A 202 12.54 20.73 -0.03
N LYS A 203 12.13 21.72 -0.84
CA LYS A 203 12.35 21.72 -2.28
C LYS A 203 13.58 22.53 -2.64
N GLU A 204 14.67 21.84 -2.99
CA GLU A 204 15.85 22.46 -3.58
C GLU A 204 15.58 22.96 -5.01
N VAL A 205 16.29 24.02 -5.42
CA VAL A 205 16.19 24.59 -6.77
C VAL A 205 16.57 23.52 -7.80
N GLY A 206 15.73 23.34 -8.83
CA GLY A 206 15.95 22.37 -9.91
C GLY A 206 15.42 20.96 -9.64
N LYS A 207 14.92 20.67 -8.44
CA LYS A 207 14.29 19.37 -8.10
C LYS A 207 12.77 19.44 -8.26
N GLU A 208 12.29 19.06 -9.44
CA GLU A 208 10.86 19.18 -9.82
C GLU A 208 10.03 17.90 -9.62
N TYR A 209 10.68 16.77 -9.32
CA TYR A 209 10.03 15.47 -9.16
C TYR A 209 10.02 15.05 -7.71
N VAL A 210 9.02 14.26 -7.31
CA VAL A 210 8.96 13.64 -5.98
C VAL A 210 9.34 12.17 -6.11
N ASN A 211 10.30 11.74 -5.31
CA ASN A 211 10.72 10.35 -5.19
C ASN A 211 10.14 9.71 -3.93
N HIS A 212 9.82 8.42 -4.02
CA HIS A 212 9.49 7.57 -2.89
C HIS A 212 10.75 6.79 -2.49
N ILE A 213 11.30 7.07 -1.31
CA ILE A 213 12.60 6.54 -0.87
C ILE A 213 12.61 5.01 -0.80
N ASP A 214 11.48 4.40 -0.44
CA ASP A 214 11.31 2.95 -0.38
C ASP A 214 10.91 2.30 -1.73
N GLY A 215 10.70 3.11 -2.78
CA GLY A 215 10.21 2.66 -4.08
C GLY A 215 8.73 2.25 -4.11
N ASN A 216 7.98 2.44 -3.02
CA ASN A 216 6.56 2.11 -2.95
C ASN A 216 5.69 3.37 -3.19
N PRO A 217 5.02 3.50 -4.35
CA PRO A 217 4.24 4.69 -4.71
C PRO A 217 2.98 4.90 -3.87
N THR A 218 2.63 3.94 -3.00
CA THR A 218 1.49 4.02 -2.08
C THR A 218 1.87 4.49 -0.67
N ASN A 219 3.15 4.49 -0.33
CA ASN A 219 3.66 4.97 0.95
C ASN A 219 3.95 6.48 0.88
N ASN A 220 2.90 7.28 1.11
CA ASN A 220 2.94 8.74 1.00
C ASN A 220 3.32 9.45 2.31
N ASN A 221 3.95 8.76 3.27
CA ASN A 221 4.45 9.41 4.47
C ASN A 221 5.49 10.45 4.09
N ALA A 222 5.45 11.64 4.69
CA ALA A 222 6.40 12.72 4.42
C ALA A 222 7.85 12.28 4.61
N SER A 223 8.12 11.43 5.60
CA SER A 223 9.45 10.85 5.85
C SER A 223 9.94 9.89 4.77
N ASN A 224 9.04 9.44 3.88
CA ASN A 224 9.34 8.56 2.74
C ASN A 224 9.43 9.33 1.41
N LEU A 225 9.27 10.65 1.43
CA LEU A 225 9.22 11.47 0.23
C LEU A 225 10.36 12.48 0.20
N GLU A 226 10.94 12.67 -0.98
CA GLU A 226 11.96 13.68 -1.22
C GLU A 226 11.79 14.33 -2.60
N TRP A 227 12.15 15.61 -2.71
CA TRP A 227 12.28 16.25 -4.02
C TRP A 227 13.57 15.78 -4.69
N CYS A 228 13.49 15.49 -5.98
CA CYS A 228 14.59 14.98 -6.80
C CYS A 228 14.53 15.54 -8.24
N THR A 229 15.63 15.39 -8.95
CA THR A 229 15.69 15.52 -10.40
C THR A 229 15.23 14.24 -11.09
N GLN A 230 14.85 14.33 -12.37
CA GLN A 230 14.48 13.16 -13.15
C GLN A 230 15.60 12.11 -13.22
N LYS A 231 16.86 12.57 -13.29
CA LYS A 231 18.05 11.72 -13.35
C LYS A 231 18.23 10.93 -12.06
N GLU A 232 18.15 11.60 -10.91
CA GLU A 232 18.24 10.97 -9.59
C GLU A 232 17.13 9.93 -9.39
N ASN A 233 15.88 10.27 -9.73
CA ASN A 233 14.76 9.33 -9.63
C ASN A 233 14.98 8.07 -10.50
N THR A 234 15.46 8.27 -11.73
CA THR A 234 15.77 7.16 -12.63
C THR A 234 16.89 6.26 -12.07
N GLN A 235 17.94 6.87 -11.52
CA GLN A 235 19.05 6.14 -10.90
C GLN A 235 18.60 5.38 -9.64
N HIS A 236 17.71 5.97 -8.84
CA HIS A 236 17.11 5.35 -7.67
C HIS A 236 16.27 4.12 -8.06
N ALA A 237 15.41 4.24 -9.07
CA ALA A 237 14.61 3.13 -9.59
C ALA A 237 15.46 1.98 -10.13
N VAL A 238 16.59 2.29 -10.80
CA VAL A 238 17.57 1.27 -11.23
C VAL A 238 18.21 0.57 -10.02
N ARG A 239 18.62 1.34 -9.00
CA ARG A 239 19.25 0.80 -7.79
C ARG A 239 18.32 -0.15 -7.02
N LEU A 240 17.03 0.15 -6.98
CA LEU A 240 16.02 -0.71 -6.37
C LEU A 240 15.57 -1.88 -7.26
N GLY A 241 16.10 -2.00 -8.49
CA GLY A 241 15.71 -3.06 -9.42
C GLY A 241 14.28 -2.94 -9.95
N LEU A 242 13.67 -1.75 -9.90
CA LEU A 242 12.29 -1.51 -10.33
C LEU A 242 12.16 -1.41 -11.87
N ARG A 243 13.27 -1.35 -12.60
CA ARG A 243 13.29 -1.42 -14.06
C ARG A 243 13.39 -2.88 -14.50
N ASN A 244 12.27 -3.44 -14.95
CA ASN A 244 12.23 -4.79 -15.52
C ASN A 244 13.04 -4.84 -16.84
N SER A 245 14.16 -5.57 -16.81
CA SER A 245 14.95 -5.93 -17.99
C SER A 245 14.21 -6.87 -18.96
N LYS A 246 13.12 -7.51 -18.51
CA LYS A 246 12.30 -8.40 -19.33
C LYS A 246 11.56 -7.65 -20.46
N ASP A 247 11.18 -6.39 -20.25
CA ASP A 247 10.55 -5.59 -21.32
C ASP A 247 11.56 -5.10 -22.36
N SER A 248 12.82 -4.86 -21.97
CA SER A 248 13.88 -4.53 -22.94
C SER A 248 14.23 -5.69 -23.87
N ASN A 249 14.00 -6.95 -23.46
CA ASN A 249 14.24 -8.12 -24.32
C ASN A 249 13.14 -8.29 -25.38
N ARG A 250 11.94 -7.75 -25.16
CA ARG A 250 10.83 -7.75 -26.11
C ARG A 250 11.10 -6.95 -27.40
N TYR A 251 12.07 -6.03 -27.34
CA TYR A 251 12.50 -5.20 -28.48
C TYR A 251 13.72 -5.76 -29.22
N GLN A 252 14.34 -6.84 -28.73
CA GLN A 252 15.43 -7.55 -29.40
C GLN A 252 14.87 -8.75 -30.18
N ARG A 253 13.93 -8.48 -31.09
CA ARG A 253 13.45 -9.51 -32.02
C ARG A 253 14.47 -9.66 -33.15
N PRO A 254 15.02 -10.86 -33.38
CA PRO A 254 15.89 -11.08 -34.53
C PRO A 254 15.11 -10.81 -35.81
N ILE A 255 15.79 -10.25 -36.79
CA ILE A 255 15.22 -9.95 -38.11
C ILE A 255 16.09 -10.53 -39.19
N ARG A 256 15.49 -10.82 -40.34
CA ARG A 256 16.19 -11.28 -41.53
C ARG A 256 16.02 -10.26 -42.66
N GLN A 257 17.13 -9.85 -43.23
CA GLN A 257 17.22 -9.10 -44.49
C GLN A 257 17.21 -10.09 -45.65
N ILE A 258 16.37 -9.85 -46.65
CA ILE A 258 16.25 -10.71 -47.84
C ILE A 258 16.69 -9.91 -49.06
N PHE A 259 17.68 -10.45 -49.79
CA PHE A 259 18.21 -9.89 -51.03
C PHE A 259 17.40 -10.35 -52.25
N ASP A 260 17.56 -9.68 -53.39
CA ASP A 260 16.82 -9.99 -54.62
C ASP A 260 17.18 -11.36 -55.21
N ASP A 261 18.39 -11.84 -54.94
CA ASP A 261 18.86 -13.19 -55.30
C ASP A 261 18.33 -14.29 -54.38
N GLY A 262 17.53 -13.93 -53.38
CA GLY A 262 16.98 -14.85 -52.37
C GLY A 262 17.95 -15.20 -51.25
N SER A 263 19.19 -14.69 -51.26
CA SER A 263 20.10 -14.81 -50.13
C SER A 263 19.57 -14.01 -48.94
N THR A 264 19.98 -14.40 -47.73
CA THR A 264 19.48 -13.78 -46.51
C THR A 264 20.59 -13.48 -45.51
N ARG A 265 20.38 -12.45 -44.71
CA ARG A 265 21.27 -12.04 -43.62
C ARG A 265 20.47 -11.76 -42.36
N GLU A 266 20.80 -12.44 -41.28
CA GLU A 266 20.12 -12.28 -39.99
C GLU A 266 20.82 -11.27 -39.09
N PHE A 267 20.02 -10.54 -38.33
CA PHE A 267 20.46 -9.59 -37.33
C PHE A 267 19.79 -9.90 -35.99
N PRO A 268 20.53 -9.83 -34.87
CA PRO A 268 19.98 -10.00 -33.53
C PRO A 268 18.85 -9.01 -33.20
N SER A 269 18.84 -7.83 -33.82
CA SER A 269 17.79 -6.82 -33.66
C SER A 269 17.78 -5.82 -34.82
N ILE A 270 16.68 -5.05 -34.93
CA ILE A 270 16.59 -3.92 -35.86
C ILE A 270 17.68 -2.87 -35.58
N ALA A 271 18.05 -2.65 -34.32
CA ALA A 271 19.10 -1.72 -33.95
C ALA A 271 20.48 -2.14 -34.48
N GLU A 272 20.76 -3.45 -34.49
CA GLU A 272 21.98 -4.01 -35.09
C GLU A 272 21.98 -3.86 -36.61
N ALA A 273 20.83 -4.10 -37.23
CA ALA A 273 20.64 -3.92 -38.67
C ALA A 273 20.85 -2.47 -39.10
N GLN A 274 20.34 -1.49 -38.36
CA GLN A 274 20.61 -0.07 -38.62
C GLN A 274 22.10 0.24 -38.50
N ARG A 275 22.78 -0.25 -37.44
CA ARG A 275 24.22 -0.01 -37.24
C ARG A 275 25.08 -0.58 -38.36
N THR A 276 24.67 -1.72 -38.94
CA THR A 276 25.41 -2.38 -40.01
C THR A 276 25.09 -1.82 -41.39
N THR A 277 23.82 -1.53 -41.66
CA THR A 277 23.34 -1.15 -43.00
C THR A 277 23.14 0.34 -43.20
N GLY A 278 23.10 1.13 -42.12
CA GLY A 278 22.76 2.55 -42.13
C GLY A 278 21.26 2.83 -42.38
N ILE A 279 20.44 1.80 -42.58
CA ILE A 279 19.02 1.95 -42.90
C ILE A 279 18.24 2.26 -41.61
N ASN A 280 17.39 3.28 -41.66
CA ASN A 280 16.61 3.72 -40.50
C ASN A 280 15.77 2.58 -39.89
N GLN A 281 15.93 2.35 -38.59
CA GLN A 281 15.27 1.29 -37.83
C GLN A 281 13.73 1.35 -37.90
N SER A 282 13.14 2.55 -37.97
CA SER A 282 11.69 2.72 -38.10
C SER A 282 11.21 2.21 -39.45
N ASN A 283 11.96 2.46 -40.53
CA ASN A 283 11.62 1.98 -41.87
C ASN A 283 11.73 0.45 -41.95
N ILE A 284 12.79 -0.13 -41.39
CA ILE A 284 12.95 -1.59 -41.30
C ILE A 284 11.76 -2.19 -40.54
N GLY A 285 11.40 -1.61 -39.39
CA GLY A 285 10.30 -2.09 -38.57
C GLY A 285 8.92 -2.01 -39.24
N VAL A 286 8.68 -1.03 -40.11
CA VAL A 286 7.45 -0.93 -40.93
C VAL A 286 7.40 -2.07 -41.96
N VAL A 287 8.54 -2.42 -42.57
CA VAL A 287 8.62 -3.54 -43.52
C VAL A 287 8.42 -4.88 -42.83
N CYS A 288 9.07 -5.12 -41.69
CA CYS A 288 8.86 -6.36 -40.93
C CYS A 288 7.40 -6.55 -40.45
N ARG A 289 6.59 -5.48 -40.39
CA ARG A 289 5.16 -5.54 -40.06
C ARG A 289 4.26 -5.72 -41.30
N GLY A 290 4.83 -5.80 -42.50
CA GLY A 290 4.08 -5.90 -43.75
C GLY A 290 3.40 -4.58 -44.18
N LEU A 291 3.71 -3.46 -43.53
CA LEU A 291 3.10 -2.15 -43.83
C LEU A 291 3.79 -1.44 -45.00
N ARG A 292 4.97 -1.91 -45.41
CA ARG A 292 5.72 -1.45 -46.59
C ARG A 292 6.47 -2.62 -47.19
N ALA A 293 6.67 -2.62 -48.50
CA ALA A 293 7.36 -3.71 -49.18
C ALA A 293 8.89 -3.69 -48.98
N TYR A 294 9.51 -2.51 -48.89
CA TYR A 294 10.98 -2.38 -48.88
C TYR A 294 11.48 -1.26 -47.97
N ALA A 295 12.67 -1.45 -47.40
CA ALA A 295 13.44 -0.43 -46.68
C ALA A 295 14.92 -0.54 -47.09
N GLY A 296 15.47 0.57 -47.59
CA GLY A 296 16.84 0.61 -48.13
C GLY A 296 17.07 -0.32 -49.33
N GLY A 297 16.02 -0.65 -50.09
CA GLY A 297 16.08 -1.58 -51.22
C GLY A 297 15.87 -3.05 -50.87
N TYR A 298 15.74 -3.40 -49.59
CA TYR A 298 15.64 -4.79 -49.13
C TYR A 298 14.27 -5.12 -48.53
N ARG A 299 13.91 -6.40 -48.58
CA ARG A 299 12.81 -6.97 -47.79
C ARG A 299 13.32 -7.36 -46.40
N TRP A 300 12.44 -7.25 -45.41
CA TRP A 300 12.77 -7.50 -44.01
C TRP A 300 11.64 -8.29 -43.34
N GLU A 301 12.00 -9.32 -42.59
CA GLU A 301 11.05 -10.15 -41.83
C GLU A 301 11.52 -10.36 -40.39
N TYR A 302 10.60 -10.56 -39.46
CA TYR A 302 10.96 -11.03 -38.12
C TYR A 302 11.24 -12.52 -38.16
N VAL A 303 12.33 -12.95 -37.53
CA VAL A 303 12.59 -14.38 -37.33
C VAL A 303 11.70 -14.85 -36.19
N GLU A 304 10.86 -15.86 -36.44
CA GLU A 304 10.08 -16.50 -35.40
C GLU A 304 11.03 -17.30 -34.48
N CYS A 305 11.21 -16.83 -33.24
CA CYS A 305 11.71 -17.69 -32.19
C CYS A 305 10.55 -18.61 -31.79
N ASN A 306 10.65 -19.90 -32.12
CA ASN A 306 9.81 -20.89 -31.48
C ASN A 306 10.13 -20.88 -29.98
N ASP A 307 9.21 -20.35 -29.17
CA ASP A 307 9.26 -20.44 -27.72
C ASP A 307 9.29 -21.94 -27.34
N THR A 308 10.43 -22.40 -26.81
CA THR A 308 10.58 -23.72 -26.17
C THR A 308 10.66 -23.53 -24.66
#